data_AF-A0A7V9KI10-F1
#
_entry.id   AF-A0A7V9KI10-F1
#
_cell.length_a   1.000
_cell.length_b   1.000
_cell.length_c   1.000
_cell.angle_alpha   90.00
_cell.angle_beta   90.00
_cell.angle_gamma   90.00
#
_symmetry.space_group_name_H-M   'P 1'
#
loop_
_entity.id
_entity.type
_entity.pdbx_description
1 polymer ?
#
loop_
_entity_poly.entity_id
_entity_poly.type
_entity_poly.pdbx_seq_one_letter_code
_entity_poly.pdbx_strand_id
1 'polypeptide(L)'
;MSDMNSIASLTYRAGLPPMHGDPWLLSGPFWTTWIFDASVVVGVFALAAWYIWAVGPLNRNSPGAEQRPISTGHRISFLAGCVALAVAWGPPLEDWAGLLLTAHMAQHVILTLVVPPLLIYGTPGWLLRPLLRWRGVERAGYVLTRPVVALVLSGFTFIIWHVPDLYNLA
;
A
#
# COMPACT_ATOMS: atom_id res chain seq x y z
N MET A 1 26.10 -18.45 13.37
CA MET A 1 24.80 -19.14 13.47
C MET A 1 24.31 -19.28 14.91
N SER A 2 25.17 -19.37 15.94
CA SER A 2 24.73 -19.40 17.36
C SER A 2 24.14 -18.08 17.87
N ASP A 3 24.62 -16.94 17.37
CA ASP A 3 24.26 -15.63 17.93
C ASP A 3 22.85 -15.15 17.52
N MET A 4 22.34 -15.64 16.39
CA MET A 4 21.04 -15.22 15.85
C MET A 4 19.86 -15.78 16.67
N ASN A 5 20.02 -16.99 17.22
CA ASN A 5 19.05 -17.58 18.16
C ASN A 5 19.01 -16.81 19.49
N SER A 6 20.14 -16.18 19.88
CA SER A 6 20.22 -15.39 21.11
C SER A 6 19.42 -14.09 20.98
N ILE A 7 19.53 -13.40 19.85
CA ILE A 7 18.80 -12.14 19.58
C ILE A 7 17.28 -12.38 19.52
N ALA A 8 16.83 -13.44 18.84
CA ALA A 8 15.41 -13.81 18.78
C ALA A 8 14.83 -14.16 20.16
N SER A 9 15.63 -14.81 21.03
CA SER A 9 15.21 -15.11 22.41
C SER A 9 15.17 -13.87 23.31
N LEU A 10 15.98 -12.84 23.01
CA LEU A 10 16.05 -11.59 23.76
C LEU A 10 14.88 -10.66 23.43
N THR A 11 14.47 -10.55 22.16
CA THR A 11 13.27 -9.79 21.76
C THR A 11 12.00 -10.38 22.36
N TYR A 12 11.87 -11.72 22.34
CA TYR A 12 10.75 -12.43 23.00
C TYR A 12 10.72 -12.20 24.52
N ARG A 13 11.89 -12.20 25.19
CA ARG A 13 12.00 -11.93 26.64
C ARG A 13 11.79 -10.45 27.01
N ALA A 14 12.05 -9.53 26.10
CA ALA A 14 11.91 -8.08 26.32
C ALA A 14 10.48 -7.57 26.17
N GLY A 15 9.52 -8.42 25.77
CA GLY A 15 8.12 -8.02 25.53
C GLY A 15 7.95 -7.03 24.38
N LEU A 16 8.98 -6.89 23.53
CA LEU A 16 8.91 -6.11 22.31
C LEU A 16 8.04 -6.87 21.31
N PRO A 17 7.13 -6.19 20.59
CA PRO A 17 6.34 -6.86 19.57
C PRO A 17 7.27 -7.53 18.56
N PRO A 18 6.95 -8.75 18.09
CA PRO A 18 7.74 -9.41 17.06
C PRO A 18 7.90 -8.47 15.86
N MET A 19 9.13 -8.35 15.34
CA MET A 19 9.35 -7.53 14.15
C MET A 19 8.73 -8.24 12.96
N HIS A 20 7.83 -7.56 12.26
CA HIS A 20 7.08 -8.13 11.15
C HIS A 20 8.03 -8.60 10.03
N GLY A 21 7.77 -9.80 9.49
CA GLY A 21 8.56 -10.38 8.40
C GLY A 21 9.76 -11.23 8.82
N ASP A 22 9.92 -11.60 10.09
CA ASP A 22 10.93 -12.57 10.50
C ASP A 22 10.47 -14.03 10.20
N PRO A 23 11.12 -14.74 9.26
CA PRO A 23 10.69 -16.08 8.83
C PRO A 23 10.60 -17.10 9.97
N TRP A 24 11.33 -16.83 11.06
CA TRP A 24 11.51 -17.74 12.19
C TRP A 24 10.42 -17.61 13.26
N LEU A 25 9.56 -16.58 13.22
CA LEU A 25 8.40 -16.46 14.12
C LEU A 25 7.09 -16.93 13.50
N LEU A 26 7.11 -17.30 12.21
CA LEU A 26 5.96 -17.87 11.51
C LEU A 26 5.52 -19.16 12.20
N SER A 27 4.42 -19.08 12.92
CA SER A 27 3.87 -20.14 13.76
C SER A 27 2.36 -20.17 13.62
N GLY A 28 1.74 -21.35 13.74
CA GLY A 28 0.28 -21.51 13.56
C GLY A 28 -0.16 -21.94 12.15
N PRO A 29 -1.49 -21.96 11.89
CA PRO A 29 -2.03 -22.46 10.62
C PRO A 29 -1.58 -21.58 9.44
N PHE A 30 -1.20 -22.23 8.33
CA PHE A 30 -0.71 -21.59 7.10
C PHE A 30 0.62 -20.82 7.23
N TRP A 31 1.43 -21.11 8.26
CA TRP A 31 2.73 -20.46 8.49
C TRP A 31 2.62 -18.93 8.52
N THR A 32 1.63 -18.41 9.23
CA THR A 32 1.42 -16.98 9.37
C THR A 32 1.09 -16.61 10.82
N THR A 33 1.58 -15.45 11.24
CA THR A 33 1.33 -14.95 12.59
C THR A 33 -0.05 -14.31 12.74
N TRP A 34 -0.73 -14.00 11.63
CA TRP A 34 -1.98 -13.22 11.59
C TRP A 34 -1.90 -11.86 12.30
N ILE A 35 -0.67 -11.35 12.52
CA ILE A 35 -0.43 -10.05 13.13
C ILE A 35 -0.30 -9.03 12.00
N PHE A 36 -1.21 -8.06 11.97
CA PHE A 36 -1.09 -6.93 11.06
C PHE A 36 -0.13 -5.90 11.62
N ASP A 37 0.74 -5.36 10.76
CA ASP A 37 1.55 -4.21 11.12
C ASP A 37 0.65 -2.99 11.41
N ALA A 38 0.91 -2.34 12.54
CA ALA A 38 0.11 -1.20 13.00
C ALA A 38 0.12 -0.05 12.00
N SER A 39 1.23 0.18 11.29
CA SER A 39 1.34 1.23 10.28
C SER A 39 0.45 0.96 9.07
N VAL A 40 0.31 -0.31 8.66
CA VAL A 40 -0.56 -0.73 7.55
C VAL A 40 -2.02 -0.51 7.94
N VAL A 41 -2.41 -1.00 9.12
CA VAL A 41 -3.77 -0.82 9.66
C VAL A 41 -4.08 0.67 9.73
N VAL A 42 -3.26 1.46 10.42
CA VAL A 42 -3.45 2.89 10.57
C VAL A 42 -3.51 3.59 9.21
N GLY A 43 -2.62 3.25 8.28
CA GLY A 43 -2.57 3.83 6.94
C GLY A 43 -3.83 3.56 6.11
N VAL A 44 -4.28 2.30 6.06
CA VAL A 44 -5.49 1.91 5.31
C VAL A 44 -6.74 2.52 5.94
N PHE A 45 -6.87 2.47 7.26
CA PHE A 45 -8.02 3.07 7.95
C PHE A 45 -8.02 4.59 7.81
N ALA A 46 -6.87 5.25 7.92
CA ALA A 46 -6.75 6.68 7.68
C ALA A 46 -7.14 7.05 6.25
N LEU A 47 -6.69 6.30 5.25
CA LEU A 47 -7.03 6.51 3.85
C LEU A 47 -8.54 6.34 3.59
N ALA A 48 -9.14 5.28 4.12
CA ALA A 48 -10.56 5.02 4.00
C ALA A 48 -11.41 6.08 4.72
N ALA A 49 -11.02 6.45 5.95
CA ALA A 49 -11.68 7.48 6.74
C ALA A 49 -11.59 8.85 6.06
N TRP A 50 -10.42 9.21 5.54
CA TRP A 50 -10.22 10.43 4.78
C TRP A 50 -11.13 10.48 3.55
N TYR A 51 -11.22 9.39 2.78
CA TYR A 51 -12.10 9.32 1.62
C TYR A 51 -13.57 9.48 1.98
N ILE A 52 -14.05 8.76 3.02
CA ILE A 52 -15.44 8.87 3.49
C ILE A 52 -15.73 10.28 3.98
N TRP A 53 -14.80 10.90 4.70
CA TRP A 53 -14.92 12.27 5.17
C TRP A 53 -14.97 13.28 4.02
N ALA A 54 -14.07 13.14 3.04
CA ALA A 54 -13.97 14.00 1.87
C ALA A 54 -15.21 13.94 0.97
N VAL A 55 -15.72 12.73 0.73
CA VAL A 55 -16.88 12.48 -0.12
C VAL A 55 -18.22 12.73 0.59
N GLY A 56 -18.26 12.56 1.90
CA GLY A 56 -19.46 12.72 2.72
C GLY A 56 -19.55 14.11 3.36
N PRO A 57 -19.20 14.26 4.65
CA PRO A 57 -19.33 15.53 5.39
C PRO A 57 -18.72 16.75 4.70
N LEU A 58 -17.49 16.63 4.18
CA LEU A 58 -16.78 17.75 3.57
C LEU A 58 -17.48 18.24 2.30
N ASN A 59 -17.89 17.32 1.42
CA ASN A 59 -18.61 17.67 0.20
C ASN A 59 -20.01 18.21 0.50
N ARG A 60 -20.74 17.59 1.45
CA ARG A 60 -22.10 18.01 1.84
C ARG A 60 -22.15 19.43 2.41
N ASN A 61 -21.11 19.84 3.14
CA ASN A 61 -21.01 21.16 3.76
C ASN A 61 -20.45 22.22 2.80
N SER A 62 -20.09 21.86 1.57
CA SER A 62 -19.52 22.76 0.58
C SER A 62 -20.58 23.37 -0.36
N PRO A 63 -20.46 24.65 -0.74
CA PRO A 63 -21.29 25.23 -1.80
C PRO A 63 -21.16 24.43 -3.11
N GLY A 64 -22.29 24.05 -3.71
CA GLY A 64 -22.33 23.26 -4.94
C GLY A 64 -22.22 21.74 -4.75
N ALA A 65 -22.50 21.23 -3.53
CA ALA A 65 -22.55 19.79 -3.24
C ALA A 65 -23.45 19.00 -4.21
N GLU A 66 -24.59 19.57 -4.60
CA GLU A 66 -25.55 18.99 -5.53
C GLU A 66 -24.96 18.74 -6.93
N GLN A 67 -23.96 19.53 -7.33
CA GLN A 67 -23.28 19.43 -8.63
C GLN A 67 -22.10 18.45 -8.59
N ARG A 68 -21.83 17.82 -7.43
CA ARG A 68 -20.74 16.87 -7.22
C ARG A 68 -21.30 15.49 -6.82
N PRO A 69 -22.12 14.85 -7.69
CA PRO A 69 -22.69 13.55 -7.39
C PRO A 69 -21.57 12.50 -7.27
N ILE A 70 -21.80 11.52 -6.40
CA ILE A 70 -20.96 10.33 -6.33
C ILE A 70 -21.82 9.08 -6.45
N SER A 71 -21.48 8.24 -7.44
CA SER A 71 -22.07 6.92 -7.61
C SER A 71 -21.62 5.98 -6.48
N THR A 72 -22.51 5.08 -6.06
CA THR A 72 -22.17 3.96 -5.17
C THR A 72 -21.02 3.11 -5.72
N GLY A 73 -20.90 2.99 -7.05
CA GLY A 73 -19.80 2.26 -7.70
C GLY A 73 -18.43 2.87 -7.43
N HIS A 74 -18.32 4.20 -7.39
CA HIS A 74 -17.06 4.87 -7.03
C HIS A 74 -16.66 4.56 -5.57
N ARG A 75 -17.63 4.59 -4.65
CA ARG A 75 -17.36 4.27 -3.24
C ARG A 75 -16.92 2.83 -3.05
N ILE A 76 -17.63 1.89 -3.69
CA ILE A 76 -17.30 0.47 -3.63
C ILE A 76 -15.91 0.23 -4.21
N SER A 77 -15.57 0.82 -5.37
CA SER A 77 -14.24 0.66 -5.97
C SER A 77 -13.13 1.19 -5.08
N PHE A 78 -13.31 2.37 -4.46
CA PHE A 78 -12.29 2.94 -3.59
C PHE A 78 -12.07 2.05 -2.36
N LEU A 79 -13.16 1.63 -1.70
CA LEU A 79 -13.07 0.76 -0.53
C LEU A 79 -12.52 -0.63 -0.89
N ALA A 80 -12.86 -1.16 -2.07
CA ALA A 80 -12.26 -2.39 -2.58
C ALA A 80 -10.75 -2.22 -2.81
N GLY A 81 -10.30 -1.06 -3.28
CA GLY A 81 -8.88 -0.72 -3.38
C GLY A 81 -8.18 -0.71 -2.01
N CYS A 82 -8.81 -0.13 -0.98
CA CYS A 82 -8.30 -0.17 0.40
C CYS A 82 -8.23 -1.59 0.96
N VAL A 83 -9.24 -2.43 0.69
CA VAL A 83 -9.24 -3.84 1.09
C VAL A 83 -8.14 -4.61 0.37
N ALA A 84 -7.99 -4.42 -0.95
CA ALA A 84 -6.92 -5.04 -1.72
C ALA A 84 -5.53 -4.64 -1.19
N LEU A 85 -5.36 -3.38 -0.79
CA LEU A 85 -4.13 -2.90 -0.14
C LEU A 85 -3.89 -3.60 1.20
N ALA A 86 -4.91 -3.70 2.06
CA ALA A 86 -4.80 -4.38 3.35
C ALA A 86 -4.50 -5.88 3.21
N VAL A 87 -5.05 -6.53 2.18
CA VAL A 87 -4.76 -7.95 1.88
C VAL A 87 -3.34 -8.10 1.33
N ALA A 88 -2.89 -7.19 0.48
CA ALA A 88 -1.57 -7.28 -0.13
C ALA A 88 -0.43 -7.06 0.87
N TRP A 89 -0.64 -6.18 1.85
CA TRP A 89 0.31 -5.85 2.93
C TRP A 89 -0.06 -6.50 4.27
N GLY A 90 -0.97 -7.47 4.24
CA GLY A 90 -1.42 -8.18 5.44
C GLY A 90 -1.03 -9.65 5.40
N PRO A 91 -0.99 -10.30 6.57
CA PRO A 91 -0.92 -11.75 6.63
C PRO A 91 -2.14 -12.40 5.95
N PRO A 92 -2.00 -13.57 5.29
CA PRO A 92 -0.76 -14.35 5.18
C PRO A 92 0.13 -13.94 3.99
N LEU A 93 -0.29 -13.01 3.14
CA LEU A 93 0.41 -12.74 1.89
C LEU A 93 1.78 -12.10 2.13
N GLU A 94 1.87 -11.13 3.04
CA GLU A 94 3.13 -10.50 3.46
C GLU A 94 4.11 -11.55 4.03
N ASP A 95 3.62 -12.41 4.93
CA ASP A 95 4.42 -13.49 5.52
C ASP A 95 4.93 -14.47 4.44
N TRP A 96 4.07 -14.85 3.49
CA TRP A 96 4.45 -15.71 2.38
C TRP A 96 5.39 -15.03 1.39
N ALA A 97 5.28 -13.71 1.20
CA ALA A 97 6.16 -12.97 0.32
C ALA A 97 7.61 -12.94 0.82
N GLY A 98 7.83 -13.02 2.13
CA GLY A 98 9.16 -13.20 2.71
C GLY A 98 9.78 -14.58 2.42
N LEU A 99 8.95 -15.60 2.15
CA LEU A 99 9.39 -16.99 1.96
C LEU A 99 9.39 -17.47 0.51
N LEU A 100 8.37 -17.08 -0.25
CA LEU A 100 8.03 -17.61 -1.56
C LEU A 100 8.09 -16.49 -2.58
N LEU A 101 8.97 -16.65 -3.57
CA LEU A 101 9.08 -15.73 -4.70
C LEU A 101 7.72 -15.54 -5.41
N THR A 102 6.90 -16.58 -5.51
CA THR A 102 5.56 -16.49 -6.11
C THR A 102 4.63 -15.58 -5.32
N ALA A 103 4.64 -15.67 -3.99
CA ALA A 103 3.81 -14.82 -3.14
C ALA A 103 4.32 -13.37 -3.19
N HIS A 104 5.64 -13.18 -3.19
CA HIS A 104 6.28 -11.88 -3.37
C HIS A 104 5.87 -11.20 -4.69
N MET A 105 5.90 -11.94 -5.80
CA MET A 105 5.48 -11.42 -7.10
C MET A 105 3.98 -11.16 -7.14
N ALA A 106 3.16 -12.03 -6.55
CA ALA A 106 1.72 -11.81 -6.46
C ALA A 106 1.38 -10.52 -5.69
N GLN A 107 2.07 -10.28 -4.57
CA GLN A 107 1.96 -9.04 -3.79
C GLN A 107 2.30 -7.82 -4.65
N HIS A 108 3.44 -7.83 -5.35
CA HIS A 108 3.81 -6.73 -6.24
C HIS A 108 2.77 -6.48 -7.34
N VAL A 109 2.22 -7.53 -7.94
CA VAL A 109 1.18 -7.43 -8.97
C VAL A 109 -0.10 -6.80 -8.40
N ILE A 110 -0.54 -7.22 -7.21
CA ILE A 110 -1.74 -6.63 -6.58
C ILE A 110 -1.51 -5.14 -6.27
N LEU A 111 -0.37 -4.80 -5.67
CA LEU A 111 -0.04 -3.42 -5.28
C LEU A 111 0.16 -2.49 -6.47
N THR A 112 0.58 -3.00 -7.63
CA THR A 112 0.86 -2.16 -8.81
C THR A 112 -0.27 -2.14 -9.83
N LEU A 113 -1.00 -3.25 -9.99
CA LEU A 113 -2.02 -3.39 -11.04
C LEU A 113 -3.46 -3.43 -10.53
N VAL A 114 -3.69 -3.74 -9.26
CA VAL A 114 -5.06 -3.85 -8.71
C VAL A 114 -5.41 -2.65 -7.83
N VAL A 115 -4.57 -2.34 -6.86
CA VAL A 115 -4.82 -1.25 -5.90
C VAL A 115 -4.92 0.12 -6.59
N PRO A 116 -3.96 0.56 -7.43
CA PRO A 116 -4.00 1.89 -8.01
C PRO A 116 -5.23 2.16 -8.91
N PRO A 117 -5.62 1.28 -9.85
CA PRO A 117 -6.80 1.56 -10.67
C PRO A 117 -8.10 1.54 -9.87
N LEU A 118 -8.23 0.69 -8.84
CA LEU A 118 -9.41 0.68 -7.97
C LEU A 118 -9.56 2.00 -7.19
N LEU A 119 -8.46 2.52 -6.65
CA LEU A 119 -8.43 3.80 -5.93
C LEU A 119 -8.70 4.96 -6.88
N ILE A 120 -8.06 4.99 -8.06
CA ILE A 120 -8.24 6.06 -9.06
C ILE A 120 -9.68 6.06 -9.58
N TYR A 121 -10.20 4.91 -10.00
CA TYR A 121 -11.58 4.79 -10.47
C TYR A 121 -12.57 5.16 -9.36
N GLY A 122 -12.31 4.75 -8.12
CA GLY A 122 -13.16 5.10 -6.98
C GLY A 122 -13.09 6.57 -6.57
N THR A 123 -12.09 7.33 -7.03
CA THR A 123 -11.94 8.74 -6.72
C THR A 123 -12.67 9.60 -7.74
N PRO A 124 -13.73 10.32 -7.37
CA PRO A 124 -14.47 11.13 -8.32
C PRO A 124 -13.60 12.29 -8.83
N GLY A 125 -13.71 12.62 -10.12
CA GLY A 125 -12.85 13.62 -10.75
C GLY A 125 -12.88 15.00 -10.07
N TRP A 126 -14.00 15.40 -9.46
CA TRP A 126 -14.08 16.66 -8.71
C TRP A 126 -13.21 16.68 -7.45
N LEU A 127 -12.90 15.52 -6.86
CA LEU A 127 -12.01 15.41 -5.70
C LEU A 127 -10.54 15.51 -6.12
N LEU A 128 -10.19 15.06 -7.33
CA LEU A 128 -8.86 15.19 -7.90
C LEU A 128 -8.59 16.59 -8.50
N ARG A 129 -9.63 17.32 -8.93
CA ARG A 129 -9.50 18.63 -9.58
C ARG A 129 -8.67 19.65 -8.77
N PRO A 130 -8.88 19.87 -7.46
CA PRO A 130 -8.08 20.83 -6.70
C PRO A 130 -6.59 20.49 -6.72
N LEU A 131 -6.25 19.21 -6.64
CA LEU A 131 -4.88 18.73 -6.67
C LEU A 131 -4.24 18.92 -8.06
N LEU A 132 -4.98 18.60 -9.13
CA LEU A 132 -4.57 18.77 -10.52
C LEU A 132 -4.47 20.24 -10.96
N ARG A 133 -5.13 21.18 -10.28
CA ARG A 133 -4.99 22.62 -10.58
C ARG A 133 -3.64 23.18 -10.18
N TRP A 134 -2.86 22.48 -9.37
CA TRP A 134 -1.52 22.91 -9.02
C TRP A 134 -0.58 22.60 -10.19
N ARG A 135 -0.02 23.66 -10.82
CA ARG A 135 0.82 23.55 -12.02
C ARG A 135 2.00 22.58 -11.87
N GLY A 136 2.53 22.43 -10.65
CA GLY A 136 3.58 21.45 -10.34
C GLY A 136 3.09 20.01 -10.45
N VAL A 137 1.93 19.70 -9.86
CA VAL A 137 1.32 18.37 -9.90
C VAL A 137 0.84 18.03 -11.31
N GLU A 138 0.23 18.98 -12.02
CA GLU A 138 -0.18 18.79 -13.42
C GLU A 138 1.01 18.45 -14.32
N ARG A 139 2.10 19.24 -14.21
CA ARG A 139 3.32 19.00 -14.99
C ARG A 139 3.99 17.69 -14.61
N ALA A 140 4.09 17.39 -13.32
CA ALA A 140 4.65 16.12 -12.85
C ALA A 140 3.82 14.94 -13.37
N GLY A 141 2.49 14.99 -13.21
CA GLY A 141 1.57 13.98 -13.74
C GLY A 141 1.74 13.79 -15.24
N TYR A 142 1.81 14.88 -16.02
CA TYR A 142 1.99 14.82 -17.47
C TYR A 142 3.35 14.24 -17.88
N VAL A 143 4.43 14.53 -17.16
CA VAL A 143 5.77 13.98 -17.45
C VAL A 143 5.87 12.52 -17.02
N LEU A 144 5.46 12.20 -15.80
CA LEU A 144 5.59 10.87 -15.19
C LEU A 144 4.68 9.83 -15.86
N THR A 145 3.54 10.23 -16.41
CA THR A 145 2.63 9.31 -17.13
C THR A 145 3.03 9.07 -18.59
N ARG A 146 4.06 9.75 -19.13
CA ARG A 146 4.58 9.43 -20.46
C ARG A 146 5.14 8.01 -20.46
N PRO A 147 4.79 7.16 -21.45
CA PRO A 147 5.13 5.74 -21.43
C PRO A 147 6.64 5.51 -21.33
N VAL A 148 7.45 6.31 -22.01
CA VAL A 148 8.92 6.22 -21.94
C VAL A 148 9.45 6.62 -20.56
N VAL A 149 8.92 7.69 -19.97
CA VAL A 149 9.37 8.14 -18.63
C VAL A 149 8.98 7.12 -17.57
N ALA A 150 7.73 6.63 -17.62
CA ALA A 150 7.25 5.58 -16.74
C ALA A 150 8.10 4.30 -16.87
N LEU A 151 8.42 3.88 -18.09
CA LEU A 151 9.25 2.70 -18.36
C LEU A 151 10.69 2.87 -17.86
N VAL A 152 11.29 4.04 -18.07
CA VAL A 152 12.65 4.32 -17.59
C VAL A 152 12.69 4.36 -16.07
N LEU A 153 11.74 5.05 -15.43
CA LEU A 153 11.68 5.14 -13.97
C LEU A 153 11.37 3.79 -13.32
N SER A 154 10.46 3.01 -13.89
CA SER A 154 10.16 1.67 -13.38
C SER A 154 11.33 0.72 -13.57
N GLY A 155 11.99 0.73 -14.73
CA GLY A 155 13.18 -0.07 -14.99
C GLY A 155 14.35 0.31 -14.09
N PHE A 156 14.58 1.60 -13.87
CA PHE A 156 15.61 2.08 -12.97
C PHE A 156 15.34 1.67 -11.51
N THR A 157 14.10 1.83 -11.06
CA THR A 157 13.67 1.38 -9.72
C THR A 157 13.89 -0.12 -9.57
N PHE A 158 13.49 -0.90 -10.59
CA PHE A 158 13.71 -2.35 -10.61
C PHE A 158 15.20 -2.69 -10.49
N ILE A 159 16.07 -2.06 -11.27
CA ILE A 159 17.52 -2.30 -11.20
C ILE A 159 18.06 -2.00 -9.80
N ILE A 160 17.76 -0.82 -9.24
CA ILE A 160 18.25 -0.42 -7.92
C ILE A 160 17.90 -1.44 -6.85
N TRP A 161 16.64 -1.89 -6.82
CA TRP A 161 16.17 -2.83 -5.81
C TRP A 161 16.67 -4.26 -6.00
N HIS A 162 17.26 -4.58 -7.15
CA HIS A 162 17.83 -5.90 -7.45
C HIS A 162 19.37 -5.91 -7.43
N VAL A 163 20.03 -4.81 -7.08
CA VAL A 163 21.49 -4.76 -6.85
C VAL A 163 21.77 -5.21 -5.40
N PRO A 164 22.36 -6.41 -5.19
CA PRO A 164 22.54 -6.97 -3.84
C PRO A 164 23.40 -6.11 -2.90
N ASP A 165 24.35 -5.36 -3.47
CA ASP A 165 25.30 -4.55 -2.70
C ASP A 165 24.66 -3.32 -2.04
N LEU A 166 23.54 -2.81 -2.59
CA LEU A 166 22.80 -1.71 -1.96
C LEU A 166 21.98 -2.17 -0.74
N TYR A 167 21.59 -3.44 -0.70
CA TYR A 167 20.88 -4.04 0.44
C TYR A 167 21.81 -4.25 1.64
N ASN A 168 23.09 -4.54 1.39
CA ASN A 168 24.09 -4.78 2.45
C ASN A 168 24.67 -3.50 3.08
N LEU A 169 24.29 -2.32 2.58
CA LEU A 169 24.73 -1.02 3.10
C LEU A 169 23.72 -0.35 4.06
N ALA A 170 22.57 -0.99 4.29
CA ALA A 170 21.50 -0.52 5.19
C ALA A 170 21.43 -1.32 6.48
#